data_AF-A0AAV1HMV3-F1
#
_entry.id   AF-A0AAV1HMV3-F1
#
_cell.length_a   1.000
_cell.length_b   1.000
_cell.length_c   1.000
_cell.angle_alpha   90.00
_cell.angle_beta   90.00
_cell.angle_gamma   90.00
#
_symmetry.space_group_name_H-M   'P 1'
#
loop_
_entity.id
_entity.type
_entity.pdbx_description
1 polymer ?
#
loop_
_entity_poly.entity_id
_entity_poly.type
_entity_poly.pdbx_seq_one_letter_code
_entity_poly.pdbx_strand_id
1 'polypeptide(L)'
;MVFPIILLHLTPTAVFVIGMGAIAGAAMSSTDSYLLAASSIFTTNIYKLIRPQASDRELQWVIRSSIVIIGIVGTSFTYLDSSILVFWILSSDLTYTIMLPQLICILFIRVSNPYGAVIGYIIAFVLRALCGEPVLNLPAILHFPGCTLEDGVYIQRSPFKTICMLVSLVSIVGFSYLASILFEKEILPERWDVFKVKSNGASAEGARELRDGEKAKNENKLMLDTKC
;
A
#
# COMPACT_ATOMS: atom_id res chain seq x y z
N MET A 1 13.70 11.38 18.64
CA MET A 1 14.89 10.89 19.36
C MET A 1 14.74 11.13 20.86
N VAL A 2 13.85 10.40 21.52
CA VAL A 2 13.67 10.52 22.99
C VAL A 2 14.03 9.20 23.67
N PHE A 3 13.67 8.07 23.05
CA PHE A 3 13.91 6.74 23.60
C PHE A 3 15.40 6.38 23.84
N PRO A 4 16.36 6.62 22.92
CA PRO A 4 17.78 6.34 23.19
C PRO A 4 18.38 7.19 24.33
N ILE A 5 17.88 8.42 24.49
CA ILE A 5 18.34 9.36 25.53
C ILE A 5 17.88 8.88 26.92
N ILE A 6 16.63 8.40 26.99
CA ILE A 6 16.07 7.78 28.20
C ILE A 6 16.88 6.54 28.59
N LEU A 7 17.17 5.65 27.63
CA LEU A 7 17.99 4.45 27.87
C LEU A 7 19.37 4.79 28.44
N LEU A 8 20.02 5.84 27.93
CA LEU A 8 21.32 6.30 28.41
C LEU A 8 21.28 6.76 29.87
N HIS A 9 20.20 7.42 30.30
CA HIS A 9 20.09 8.00 31.65
C HIS A 9 19.58 7.04 32.72
N LEU A 10 18.83 5.99 32.33
CA LEU A 10 18.10 5.13 33.27
C LEU A 10 18.68 3.72 33.41
N THR A 11 19.62 3.29 32.57
CA THR A 11 20.15 1.91 32.58
C THR A 11 21.65 1.83 32.79
N PRO A 12 22.16 0.76 33.46
CA PRO A 12 23.59 0.49 33.54
C PRO A 12 24.18 0.17 32.16
N THR A 13 25.47 0.46 31.97
CA THR A 13 26.17 0.43 30.67
C THR A 13 25.97 -0.87 29.88
N ALA A 14 25.94 -2.04 30.55
CA ALA A 14 25.73 -3.32 29.89
C ALA A 14 24.34 -3.43 29.22
N VAL A 15 23.29 -2.96 29.89
CA VAL A 15 21.91 -2.99 29.38
C VAL A 15 21.73 -1.97 28.26
N PHE A 16 22.38 -0.81 28.38
CA PHE A 16 22.39 0.21 27.32
C PHE A 16 22.97 -0.32 26.00
N VAL A 17 24.13 -1.00 26.04
CA VAL A 17 24.78 -1.55 24.83
C VAL A 17 23.90 -2.61 24.17
N ILE A 18 23.35 -3.54 24.96
CA ILE A 18 22.45 -4.58 24.45
C ILE A 18 21.17 -3.94 23.87
N GLY A 19 20.59 -2.96 24.55
CA GLY A 19 19.40 -2.24 24.10
C GLY A 19 19.61 -1.48 22.79
N MET A 20 20.73 -0.76 22.65
CA MET A 20 21.09 -0.09 21.41
C MET A 20 21.34 -1.08 20.26
N GLY A 21 21.99 -2.20 20.54
CA GLY A 21 22.17 -3.29 19.57
C GLY A 21 20.83 -3.88 19.11
N ALA A 22 19.89 -4.07 20.04
CA ALA A 22 18.54 -4.56 19.73
C ALA A 22 17.75 -3.57 18.86
N ILE A 23 17.79 -2.26 19.16
CA ILE A 23 17.13 -1.22 18.36
C ILE A 23 17.73 -1.18 16.95
N ALA A 24 19.06 -1.19 16.84
CA ALA A 24 19.75 -1.19 15.55
C ALA A 24 19.42 -2.44 14.73
N GLY A 25 19.42 -3.63 15.35
CA GLY A 25 19.05 -4.89 14.70
C GLY A 25 17.60 -4.89 14.23
N ALA A 26 16.66 -4.41 15.05
CA ALA A 26 15.25 -4.30 14.67
C ALA A 26 15.03 -3.33 13.49
N ALA A 27 15.70 -2.17 13.51
CA ALA A 27 15.64 -1.20 12.42
C ALA A 27 16.25 -1.75 11.12
N MET A 28 17.37 -2.46 11.22
CA MET A 28 18.05 -3.09 10.07
C MET A 28 17.17 -4.19 9.45
N SER A 29 16.55 -5.05 10.27
CA SER A 29 15.64 -6.10 9.79
C SER A 29 14.38 -5.54 9.11
N SER A 30 13.81 -4.45 9.65
CA SER A 30 12.67 -3.76 9.03
C SER A 30 13.04 -3.18 7.67
N THR A 31 14.22 -2.52 7.62
CA THR A 31 14.74 -1.91 6.40
C THR A 31 15.02 -2.96 5.32
N ASP A 32 15.61 -4.09 5.69
CA ASP A 32 15.86 -5.22 4.78
C ASP A 32 14.55 -5.74 4.17
N SER A 33 13.52 -5.93 5.01
CA SER A 33 12.20 -6.38 4.55
C SER A 33 11.58 -5.40 3.54
N TYR A 34 11.67 -4.09 3.79
CA TYR A 34 11.14 -3.08 2.87
C TYR A 34 11.94 -2.99 1.56
N LEU A 35 13.27 -3.04 1.63
CA LEU A 35 14.13 -3.02 0.45
C LEU A 35 13.92 -4.25 -0.43
N LEU A 36 13.80 -5.42 0.19
CA LEU A 36 13.55 -6.67 -0.52
C LEU A 36 12.15 -6.67 -1.15
N ALA A 37 11.13 -6.23 -0.42
CA ALA A 37 9.77 -6.14 -0.94
C ALA A 37 9.70 -5.18 -2.14
N ALA A 38 10.27 -3.97 -2.01
CA ALA A 38 10.29 -2.98 -3.10
C ALA A 38 11.08 -3.50 -4.32
N SER A 39 12.24 -4.12 -4.09
CA SER A 39 13.07 -4.69 -5.17
C SER A 39 12.40 -5.86 -5.87
N SER A 40 11.68 -6.71 -5.12
CA SER A 40 10.90 -7.81 -5.67
C SER A 40 9.77 -7.29 -6.56
N ILE A 41 8.96 -6.34 -6.06
CA ILE A 41 7.87 -5.71 -6.82
C ILE A 41 8.41 -5.05 -8.09
N PHE A 42 9.50 -4.30 -8.00
CA PHE A 42 10.13 -3.68 -9.17
C PHE A 42 10.57 -4.72 -10.19
N THR A 43 11.21 -5.79 -9.73
CA THR A 43 11.75 -6.83 -10.61
C THR A 43 10.64 -7.66 -11.27
N THR A 44 9.57 -8.01 -10.54
CA THR A 44 8.47 -8.81 -11.10
C THR A 44 7.48 -7.98 -11.91
N ASN A 45 7.16 -6.76 -11.49
CA ASN A 45 6.10 -5.98 -12.13
C ASN A 45 6.62 -5.08 -13.24
N ILE A 46 7.86 -4.59 -13.13
CA ILE A 46 8.46 -3.71 -14.15
C ILE A 46 9.44 -4.49 -15.02
N TYR A 47 10.44 -5.14 -14.44
CA TYR A 47 11.51 -5.76 -15.23
C TYR A 47 11.02 -6.97 -16.04
N LYS A 48 10.21 -7.86 -15.46
CA LYS A 48 9.61 -8.98 -16.23
C LYS A 48 8.59 -8.53 -17.29
N LEU A 49 7.96 -7.37 -17.12
CA LEU A 49 7.07 -6.80 -18.15
C LEU A 49 7.87 -6.38 -19.39
N ILE A 50 9.05 -5.77 -19.19
CA ILE A 50 9.95 -5.34 -20.26
C ILE A 50 10.66 -6.53 -20.90
N ARG A 51 11.08 -7.52 -20.09
CA ARG A 51 11.76 -8.73 -20.56
C ARG A 51 11.11 -10.00 -20.00
N PRO A 52 10.11 -10.56 -20.70
CA PRO A 52 9.34 -11.71 -20.21
C PRO A 52 10.15 -13.02 -20.12
N GLN A 53 11.27 -13.14 -20.83
CA GLN A 53 12.20 -14.28 -20.76
C GLN A 53 13.50 -13.94 -20.01
N ALA A 54 13.40 -13.35 -18.83
CA ALA A 54 14.55 -13.11 -17.96
C ALA A 54 14.97 -14.41 -17.24
N SER A 55 16.25 -14.71 -17.21
CA SER A 55 16.80 -15.86 -16.47
C SER A 55 16.88 -15.57 -14.96
N ASP A 56 16.78 -16.58 -14.10
CA ASP A 56 16.84 -16.42 -12.64
C ASP A 56 18.14 -15.74 -12.17
N ARG A 57 19.27 -15.99 -12.86
CA ARG A 57 20.56 -15.33 -12.56
C ARG A 57 20.53 -13.83 -12.85
N GLU A 58 19.86 -13.43 -13.92
CA GLU A 58 19.69 -12.02 -14.27
C GLU A 58 18.76 -11.34 -13.27
N LEU A 59 17.69 -12.04 -12.86
CA LEU A 59 16.74 -11.57 -11.86
C LEU A 59 17.42 -11.26 -10.52
N GLN A 60 18.31 -12.15 -10.07
CA GLN A 60 19.09 -11.94 -8.84
C GLN A 60 20.00 -10.71 -8.92
N TRP A 61 20.61 -10.45 -10.09
CA TRP A 61 21.43 -9.26 -10.32
C TRP A 61 20.60 -7.98 -10.31
N VAL A 62 19.41 -8.01 -10.90
CA VAL A 62 18.47 -6.87 -10.90
C VAL A 62 17.99 -6.56 -9.49
N ILE A 63 17.63 -7.58 -8.70
CA ILE A 63 17.22 -7.40 -7.30
C ILE A 63 18.35 -6.73 -6.50
N ARG A 64 19.58 -7.25 -6.59
CA ARG A 64 20.74 -6.66 -5.89
C ARG A 64 21.00 -5.20 -6.29
N SER A 65 20.92 -4.91 -7.59
CA SER A 65 21.10 -3.54 -8.10
C SER A 65 19.98 -2.61 -7.62
N SER A 66 18.73 -3.09 -7.59
CA SER A 66 17.57 -2.33 -7.12
C SER A 66 17.66 -1.97 -5.65
N ILE A 67 18.12 -2.90 -4.79
CA ILE A 67 18.35 -2.64 -3.36
C ILE A 67 19.32 -1.46 -3.17
N VAL A 68 20.43 -1.45 -3.91
CA VAL A 68 21.43 -0.37 -3.83
C VAL A 68 20.82 0.96 -4.25
N ILE A 69 20.09 1.00 -5.37
CA ILE A 69 19.47 2.23 -5.88
C ILE A 69 18.43 2.77 -4.87
N ILE A 70 17.52 1.93 -4.40
CA ILE A 70 16.48 2.33 -3.44
C ILE A 70 17.11 2.80 -2.12
N GLY A 71 18.18 2.12 -1.66
CA GLY A 71 18.93 2.53 -0.47
C GLY A 71 19.58 3.91 -0.61
N ILE A 72 20.21 4.20 -1.75
CA ILE A 72 20.80 5.52 -2.04
C ILE A 72 19.72 6.60 -2.05
N VAL A 73 18.59 6.34 -2.71
CA VAL A 73 17.46 7.27 -2.77
C VAL A 73 16.90 7.54 -1.38
N GLY A 74 16.61 6.50 -0.59
CA GLY A 74 16.09 6.66 0.79
C GLY A 74 17.07 7.40 1.71
N THR A 75 18.37 7.13 1.57
CA THR A 75 19.41 7.85 2.32
C THR A 75 19.45 9.32 1.90
N SER A 76 19.32 9.61 0.61
CA SER A 76 19.28 10.99 0.10
C SER A 76 18.08 11.78 0.64
N PHE A 77 16.90 11.16 0.73
CA PHE A 77 15.71 11.77 1.36
C PHE A 77 15.95 12.14 2.82
N THR A 78 16.78 11.39 3.55
CA THR A 78 17.11 11.69 4.95
C THR A 78 17.92 13.00 5.08
N TYR A 79 18.67 13.40 4.05
CA TYR A 79 19.43 14.65 4.05
C TYR A 79 18.61 15.90 3.70
N LEU A 80 17.46 15.74 3.05
CA LEU A 80 16.68 16.86 2.53
C LEU A 80 15.76 17.52 3.58
N ASP A 81 15.31 16.78 4.59
CA ASP A 81 14.28 17.27 5.53
C ASP A 81 14.67 17.12 7.01
N SER A 82 14.35 18.16 7.79
CA SER A 82 14.62 18.25 9.23
C SER A 82 13.64 17.46 10.11
N SER A 83 12.67 16.73 9.57
CA SER A 83 11.62 16.06 10.37
C SER A 83 11.18 14.70 9.82
N ILE A 84 11.91 13.64 10.19
CA ILE A 84 11.60 12.23 9.86
C ILE A 84 10.16 11.83 10.27
N LEU A 85 9.68 12.32 11.41
CA LEU A 85 8.33 12.03 11.90
C LEU A 85 7.24 12.56 10.97
N VAL A 86 7.46 13.74 10.37
CA VAL A 86 6.51 14.35 9.45
C VAL A 86 6.41 13.52 8.17
N PHE A 87 7.56 13.11 7.61
CA PHE A 87 7.59 12.22 6.46
C PHE A 87 6.93 10.87 6.75
N TRP A 88 7.17 10.29 7.93
CA TRP A 88 6.55 9.03 8.33
C TRP A 88 5.03 9.14 8.44
N ILE A 89 4.52 10.22 9.05
CA ILE A 89 3.07 10.49 9.17
C ILE A 89 2.46 10.72 7.78
N LEU A 90 3.13 11.48 6.91
CA LEU A 90 2.69 11.74 5.54
C LEU A 90 2.58 10.44 4.71
N SER A 91 3.62 9.61 4.76
CA SER A 91 3.66 8.28 4.11
C SER A 91 2.51 7.38 4.61
N SER A 92 2.29 7.36 5.92
CA SER A 92 1.24 6.55 6.55
C SER A 92 -0.15 7.03 6.14
N ASP A 93 -0.36 8.34 6.03
CA ASP A 93 -1.61 8.95 5.59
C ASP A 93 -1.92 8.64 4.12
N LEU A 94 -0.94 8.81 3.23
CA LEU A 94 -1.10 8.47 1.81
C LEU A 94 -1.43 6.98 1.64
N THR A 95 -0.74 6.11 2.38
CA THR A 95 -1.01 4.68 2.36
C THR A 95 -2.41 4.37 2.86
N TYR A 96 -2.84 4.98 3.98
CA TYR A 96 -4.17 4.80 4.53
C TYR A 96 -5.26 5.28 3.56
N THR A 97 -5.09 6.44 2.94
CA THR A 97 -6.12 7.03 2.07
C THR A 97 -6.21 6.33 0.71
N ILE A 98 -5.09 5.80 0.19
CA ILE A 98 -5.02 5.28 -1.19
C ILE A 98 -5.02 3.74 -1.22
N MET A 99 -4.18 3.06 -0.42
CA MET A 99 -4.01 1.60 -0.49
C MET A 99 -5.12 0.85 0.24
N LEU A 100 -5.57 1.37 1.39
CA LEU A 100 -6.61 0.72 2.19
C LEU A 100 -7.93 0.50 1.42
N PRO A 101 -8.53 1.51 0.76
CA PRO A 101 -9.79 1.30 0.05
C PRO A 101 -9.65 0.28 -1.09
N GLN A 102 -8.50 0.27 -1.79
CA GLN A 102 -8.21 -0.73 -2.82
C GLN A 102 -8.12 -2.15 -2.25
N LEU A 103 -7.45 -2.30 -1.10
CA LEU A 103 -7.33 -3.59 -0.41
C LEU A 103 -8.69 -4.10 0.10
N ILE A 104 -9.53 -3.21 0.64
CA ILE A 104 -10.88 -3.56 1.07
C ILE A 104 -11.72 -4.03 -0.12
N CYS A 105 -11.68 -3.29 -1.23
CA CYS A 105 -12.44 -3.64 -2.43
C CYS A 105 -12.01 -4.99 -3.01
N ILE A 106 -10.71 -5.27 -3.12
CA ILE A 106 -10.23 -6.53 -3.70
C ILE A 106 -10.47 -7.74 -2.79
N LEU A 107 -10.45 -7.57 -1.46
CA LEU A 107 -10.60 -8.68 -0.52
C LEU A 107 -12.08 -9.03 -0.25
N PHE A 108 -12.94 -8.03 -0.09
CA PHE A 108 -14.32 -8.21 0.36
C PHE A 108 -15.38 -8.03 -0.72
N ILE A 109 -15.11 -7.26 -1.80
CA ILE A 109 -16.12 -6.91 -2.81
C ILE A 109 -15.87 -7.66 -4.11
N ARG A 110 -16.67 -8.70 -4.36
CA ARG A 110 -16.54 -9.56 -5.55
C ARG A 110 -16.82 -8.85 -6.88
N VAL A 111 -17.49 -7.70 -6.84
CA VAL A 111 -17.82 -6.86 -8.01
C VAL A 111 -16.67 -5.87 -8.32
N SER A 112 -15.58 -5.88 -7.56
CA SER A 112 -14.47 -4.93 -7.74
C SER A 112 -13.72 -5.18 -9.05
N ASN A 113 -13.78 -4.21 -9.96
CA ASN A 113 -13.12 -4.26 -11.26
C ASN A 113 -11.81 -3.45 -11.26
N PRO A 114 -10.80 -3.86 -12.05
CA PRO A 114 -9.55 -3.10 -12.17
C PRO A 114 -9.78 -1.67 -12.68
N TYR A 115 -10.77 -1.44 -13.55
CA TYR A 115 -11.16 -0.09 -13.99
C TYR A 115 -11.63 0.79 -12.83
N GLY A 116 -12.49 0.26 -11.95
CA GLY A 116 -12.96 0.98 -10.77
C GLY A 116 -11.84 1.25 -9.77
N ALA A 117 -10.89 0.33 -9.63
CA ALA A 117 -9.70 0.52 -8.79
C ALA A 117 -8.78 1.63 -9.33
N VAL A 118 -8.58 1.74 -10.64
CA VAL A 118 -7.78 2.82 -11.27
C VAL A 118 -8.47 4.16 -11.14
N ILE A 119 -9.77 4.24 -11.44
CA ILE A 119 -10.53 5.50 -11.33
C ILE A 119 -10.57 5.96 -9.86
N GLY A 120 -10.85 5.04 -8.94
CA GLY A 120 -10.86 5.34 -7.50
C GLY A 120 -9.49 5.78 -6.97
N TYR A 121 -8.39 5.20 -7.48
CA TYR A 121 -7.04 5.67 -7.18
C TYR A 121 -6.82 7.12 -7.63
N ILE A 122 -7.20 7.45 -8.87
CA ILE A 122 -7.05 8.81 -9.40
C ILE A 122 -7.88 9.79 -8.58
N ILE A 123 -9.13 9.45 -8.25
CA ILE A 123 -9.99 10.29 -7.42
C ILE A 123 -9.40 10.47 -6.02
N ALA A 124 -8.89 9.41 -5.38
CA ALA A 124 -8.24 9.49 -4.08
C ALA A 124 -7.01 10.40 -4.11
N PHE A 125 -6.16 10.26 -5.13
CA PHE A 125 -4.97 11.09 -5.31
C PHE A 125 -5.31 12.56 -5.55
N VAL A 126 -6.26 12.84 -6.46
CA VAL A 126 -6.71 14.20 -6.77
C VAL A 126 -7.36 14.83 -5.54
N LEU A 127 -8.26 14.12 -4.85
CA LEU A 127 -8.89 14.62 -3.63
C LEU A 127 -7.86 14.93 -2.55
N ARG A 128 -6.81 14.09 -2.42
CA ARG A 128 -5.73 14.32 -1.48
C ARG A 128 -4.86 15.52 -1.84
N ALA A 129 -4.56 15.71 -3.12
CA ALA A 129 -3.84 16.88 -3.61
C ALA A 129 -4.66 18.17 -3.42
N LEU A 130 -5.97 18.15 -3.67
CA LEU A 130 -6.86 19.31 -3.51
C LEU A 130 -7.09 19.71 -2.04
N CYS A 131 -7.02 18.75 -1.11
CA CYS A 131 -7.16 19.01 0.31
C CYS A 131 -5.95 19.77 0.90
N GLY A 132 -4.86 19.92 0.13
CA GLY A 132 -3.63 20.56 0.56
C GLY A 132 -2.80 19.67 1.49
N GLU A 133 -1.48 19.87 1.48
CA GLU A 133 -0.60 19.29 2.49
C GLU A 133 0.34 20.36 3.03
N PRO A 134 0.34 20.62 4.36
CA PRO A 134 1.19 21.63 4.96
C PRO A 134 2.69 21.31 4.78
N VAL A 135 3.03 20.03 4.61
CA VAL A 135 4.41 19.54 4.39
C VAL A 135 4.91 19.87 2.98
N LEU A 136 4.01 19.89 1.99
CA LEU A 136 4.36 20.10 0.58
C LEU A 136 4.10 21.55 0.12
N ASN A 137 3.81 22.47 1.04
CA ASN A 137 3.41 23.86 0.75
C ASN A 137 2.26 23.96 -0.28
N LEU A 138 1.36 22.97 -0.31
CA LEU A 138 0.21 22.98 -1.21
C LEU A 138 -0.96 23.70 -0.54
N PRO A 139 -1.43 24.85 -1.08
CA PRO A 139 -2.59 25.54 -0.53
C PRO A 139 -3.83 24.67 -0.70
N ALA A 140 -4.60 24.49 0.37
CA ALA A 140 -5.86 23.76 0.33
C ALA A 140 -6.87 24.52 -0.53
N ILE A 141 -7.25 23.94 -1.68
CA ILE A 141 -8.27 24.51 -2.57
C ILE A 141 -9.67 24.12 -2.08
N LEU A 142 -9.78 22.92 -1.47
CA LEU A 142 -11.04 22.36 -0.99
C LEU A 142 -11.21 22.56 0.54
N HIS A 143 -11.96 23.59 0.90
CA HIS A 143 -12.27 23.93 2.28
C HIS A 143 -13.41 23.04 2.81
N PHE A 144 -13.15 22.18 3.79
CA PHE A 144 -14.19 21.42 4.47
C PHE A 144 -14.79 22.24 5.65
N PRO A 145 -16.07 22.07 5.99
CA PRO A 145 -16.70 22.84 7.06
C PRO A 145 -16.00 22.59 8.41
N GLY A 146 -15.50 23.66 9.05
CA GLY A 146 -14.72 23.61 10.30
C GLY A 146 -13.26 24.07 10.19
N CYS A 147 -12.85 24.70 9.08
CA CYS A 147 -11.55 25.35 8.95
C CYS A 147 -11.40 26.51 9.96
N THR A 148 -10.38 26.46 10.81
CA THR A 148 -9.91 27.64 11.56
C THR A 148 -8.57 28.09 11.00
N LEU A 149 -8.41 29.41 10.88
CA LEU A 149 -7.20 30.06 10.39
C LEU A 149 -6.34 30.44 11.61
N GLU A 150 -5.28 29.69 11.88
CA GLU A 150 -4.23 30.09 12.84
C GLU A 150 -2.93 30.31 12.06
N ASP A 151 -2.34 31.50 12.20
CA ASP A 151 -1.05 31.91 11.63
C ASP A 151 -0.84 31.67 10.11
N GLY A 152 -1.89 31.88 9.31
CA GLY A 152 -1.80 31.77 7.84
C GLY A 152 -1.76 30.34 7.31
N VAL A 153 -1.95 29.33 8.17
CA VAL A 153 -2.06 27.92 7.81
C VAL A 153 -3.48 27.44 8.12
N TYR A 154 -4.18 26.89 7.14
CA TYR A 154 -5.51 26.32 7.34
C TYR A 154 -5.39 25.02 8.17
N ILE A 155 -5.82 25.05 9.43
CA ILE A 155 -5.86 23.86 10.28
C ILE A 155 -7.24 23.21 10.15
N GLN A 156 -7.30 22.12 9.41
CA GLN A 156 -8.51 21.32 9.24
C GLN A 156 -8.69 20.41 10.47
N ARG A 157 -9.60 20.77 11.40
CA ARG A 157 -9.90 19.97 12.61
C ARG A 157 -10.86 18.80 12.34
N SER A 158 -11.46 18.74 11.15
CA SER A 158 -12.34 17.64 10.74
C SER A 158 -11.55 16.35 10.47
N PRO A 159 -12.15 15.15 10.62
CA PRO A 159 -11.50 13.88 10.27
C PRO A 159 -11.42 13.71 8.74
N PHE A 160 -10.75 14.65 8.06
CA PHE A 160 -10.71 14.73 6.60
C PHE A 160 -10.11 13.47 5.96
N LYS A 161 -9.15 12.82 6.65
CA LYS A 161 -8.52 11.57 6.19
C LYS A 161 -9.53 10.43 6.04
N THR A 162 -10.43 10.27 7.00
CA THR A 162 -11.45 9.21 6.95
C THR A 162 -12.53 9.53 5.92
N ILE A 163 -12.89 10.81 5.77
CA ILE A 163 -13.83 11.27 4.73
C ILE A 163 -13.25 10.97 3.34
N CYS A 164 -11.99 11.32 3.09
CA CYS A 164 -11.32 11.04 1.82
C CYS A 164 -11.24 9.54 1.54
N MET A 165 -10.89 8.73 2.56
CA MET A 165 -10.89 7.27 2.45
C MET A 165 -12.28 6.73 2.08
N LEU A 166 -13.35 7.16 2.76
CA LEU A 166 -14.72 6.72 2.47
C LEU A 166 -15.17 7.13 1.07
N VAL A 167 -14.89 8.37 0.66
CA VAL A 167 -15.21 8.86 -0.68
C VAL A 167 -14.49 8.03 -1.75
N SER A 168 -13.23 7.71 -1.54
CA SER A 168 -12.48 6.84 -2.47
C SER A 168 -13.05 5.42 -2.52
N LEU A 169 -13.42 4.83 -1.39
CA LEU A 169 -14.04 3.50 -1.32
C LEU A 169 -15.37 3.47 -2.08
N VAL A 170 -16.26 4.45 -1.83
CA VAL A 170 -17.54 4.58 -2.52
C VAL A 170 -17.33 4.78 -4.01
N SER A 171 -16.33 5.58 -4.40
CA SER A 171 -15.99 5.78 -5.82
C SER A 171 -15.55 4.47 -6.47
N ILE A 172 -14.66 3.69 -5.85
CA ILE A 172 -14.22 2.39 -6.40
C ILE A 172 -15.41 1.46 -6.62
N VAL A 173 -16.29 1.34 -5.63
CA VAL A 173 -17.47 0.47 -5.71
C VAL A 173 -18.45 0.96 -6.77
N GLY A 174 -18.75 2.26 -6.79
CA GLY A 174 -19.65 2.87 -7.76
C GLY A 174 -19.18 2.69 -9.20
N PHE A 175 -17.91 3.01 -9.49
CA PHE A 175 -17.35 2.82 -10.82
C PHE A 175 -17.16 1.35 -11.20
N SER A 176 -16.86 0.48 -10.24
CA SER A 176 -16.79 -0.97 -10.50
C SER A 176 -18.15 -1.54 -10.87
N TYR A 177 -19.20 -1.15 -10.15
CA TYR A 177 -20.57 -1.58 -10.42
C TYR A 177 -21.09 -1.01 -11.75
N LEU A 178 -20.82 0.27 -12.02
CA LEU A 178 -21.16 0.91 -13.29
C LEU A 178 -20.48 0.20 -14.47
N ALA A 179 -19.19 -0.15 -14.33
CA ALA A 179 -18.46 -0.90 -15.35
C ALA A 179 -19.09 -2.29 -15.58
N SER A 180 -19.43 -3.03 -14.52
CA SER A 180 -20.09 -4.34 -14.64
C SER A 180 -21.42 -4.25 -15.40
N ILE A 181 -22.28 -3.27 -15.08
CA ILE A 181 -23.55 -3.06 -15.79
C ILE A 181 -23.30 -2.72 -17.26
N LEU A 182 -22.29 -1.89 -17.55
CA LEU A 182 -22.03 -1.41 -18.89
C LEU A 182 -21.51 -2.51 -19.82
N PHE A 183 -20.75 -3.47 -19.29
CA PHE A 183 -20.33 -4.68 -20.01
C PHE A 183 -21.44 -5.72 -20.11
N GLU A 184 -22.30 -5.85 -19.09
CA GLU A 184 -23.44 -6.79 -19.12
C GLU A 184 -24.52 -6.38 -20.12
N LYS A 185 -24.70 -5.07 -20.33
CA LYS A 185 -25.63 -4.52 -21.32
C LYS A 185 -25.07 -4.43 -22.75
N GLU A 186 -23.88 -4.95 -23.03
CA GLU A 186 -23.20 -4.90 -24.34
C GLU A 186 -23.05 -3.49 -24.95
N ILE A 187 -23.12 -2.42 -24.13
CA ILE A 187 -23.04 -1.04 -24.62
C ILE A 187 -21.60 -0.66 -25.03
N LEU A 188 -20.59 -1.36 -24.49
CA LEU A 188 -19.17 -1.14 -24.82
C LEU A 188 -18.62 -2.26 -25.72
N PRO A 189 -17.93 -1.92 -26.84
CA PRO A 189 -17.28 -2.89 -27.70
C PRO A 189 -16.22 -3.71 -26.95
N GLU A 190 -16.13 -5.01 -27.23
CA GLU A 190 -15.17 -5.97 -26.65
C GLU A 190 -13.70 -5.54 -26.77
N ARG A 191 -13.39 -4.62 -27.71
CA ARG A 191 -12.07 -4.01 -27.91
C ARG A 191 -11.59 -3.15 -26.73
N TRP A 192 -12.49 -2.69 -25.87
CA TRP A 192 -12.16 -1.90 -24.68
C TRP A 192 -11.98 -2.75 -23.42
N ASP A 193 -12.13 -4.08 -23.50
CA ASP A 193 -11.85 -4.99 -22.36
C ASP A 193 -10.36 -5.33 -22.25
N VAL A 194 -9.52 -4.29 -22.08
CA VAL A 194 -8.06 -4.41 -21.90
C VAL A 194 -7.71 -5.26 -20.67
N PHE A 195 -8.56 -5.26 -19.64
CA PHE A 195 -8.36 -5.98 -18.39
C PHE A 195 -9.09 -7.35 -18.30
N LYS A 196 -9.74 -7.83 -19.36
CA LYS A 196 -10.47 -9.11 -19.41
C LYS A 196 -11.37 -9.32 -18.19
N VAL A 197 -12.23 -8.36 -17.88
CA VAL A 197 -13.11 -8.37 -16.68
C VAL A 197 -13.95 -9.65 -16.63
N LYS A 198 -14.36 -10.18 -17.78
CA LYS A 198 -15.12 -11.45 -17.90
C LYS A 198 -14.33 -12.71 -17.47
N SER A 199 -13.00 -12.69 -17.59
CA SER A 199 -12.12 -13.82 -17.25
C SER A 199 -11.66 -13.82 -15.79
N ASN A 200 -11.55 -12.65 -15.16
CA ASN A 200 -11.08 -12.53 -13.78
C ASN A 200 -12.09 -13.03 -12.74
N GLY A 201 -13.41 -12.98 -13.05
CA GLY A 201 -14.43 -13.63 -12.23
C GLY A 201 -14.20 -15.14 -12.08
N ALA A 202 -13.85 -15.82 -13.18
CA ALA A 202 -13.58 -17.26 -13.20
C ALA A 202 -12.23 -17.63 -12.53
N SER A 203 -11.19 -16.80 -12.67
CA SER A 203 -9.89 -17.07 -12.04
C SER A 203 -9.88 -16.85 -10.52
N ALA A 204 -10.67 -15.90 -10.02
CA ALA A 204 -10.85 -15.69 -8.58
C ALA A 204 -11.71 -16.78 -7.92
N GLU A 205 -12.64 -17.38 -8.68
CA GLU A 205 -13.39 -18.59 -8.27
C GLU A 205 -12.47 -19.82 -8.18
N GLY A 206 -11.69 -20.12 -9.22
CA GLY A 206 -10.79 -21.28 -9.23
C GLY A 206 -9.70 -21.23 -8.14
N ALA A 207 -9.15 -20.03 -7.85
CA ALA A 207 -8.17 -19.87 -6.77
C ALA A 207 -8.77 -20.07 -5.37
N ARG A 208 -10.08 -19.83 -5.19
CA ARG A 208 -10.81 -20.10 -3.94
C ARG A 208 -11.19 -21.58 -3.83
N GLU A 209 -11.63 -22.24 -4.91
CA GLU A 209 -11.89 -23.69 -4.89
C GLU A 209 -10.63 -24.50 -4.52
N LEU A 210 -9.47 -24.11 -5.04
CA LEU A 210 -8.18 -24.73 -4.67
C LEU A 210 -7.84 -24.51 -3.18
N ARG A 211 -8.07 -23.29 -2.67
CA ARG A 211 -7.76 -22.93 -1.27
C ARG A 211 -8.74 -23.54 -0.27
N ASP A 212 -10.02 -23.64 -0.61
CA ASP A 212 -11.04 -24.29 0.22
C ASP A 212 -10.92 -25.83 0.12
N GLY A 213 -10.53 -26.37 -1.03
CA GLY A 213 -10.17 -27.78 -1.20
C GLY A 213 -8.94 -28.21 -0.40
N GLU A 214 -7.89 -27.36 -0.34
CA GLU A 214 -6.73 -27.60 0.53
C GLU A 214 -7.08 -27.53 2.02
N LYS A 215 -7.94 -26.59 2.43
CA LYS A 215 -8.43 -26.53 3.82
C LYS A 215 -9.22 -27.77 4.20
N ALA A 216 -10.17 -28.21 3.38
CA ALA A 216 -10.96 -29.41 3.62
C ALA A 216 -10.08 -30.68 3.67
N LYS A 217 -9.05 -30.77 2.82
CA LYS A 217 -8.09 -31.88 2.82
C LYS A 217 -7.22 -31.90 4.09
N ASN A 218 -6.79 -30.72 4.55
CA ASN A 218 -6.00 -30.60 5.79
C ASN A 218 -6.84 -30.89 7.04
N GLU A 219 -8.10 -30.46 7.10
CA GLU A 219 -9.01 -30.80 8.20
C GLU A 219 -9.33 -32.31 8.27
N ASN A 220 -9.59 -32.94 7.12
CA ASN A 220 -9.80 -34.39 7.07
C ASN A 220 -8.54 -35.18 7.49
N LYS A 221 -7.36 -34.72 7.09
CA LYS A 221 -6.09 -35.35 7.51
C LYS A 221 -5.87 -35.23 9.03
N LEU A 222 -6.22 -34.10 9.62
CA LEU A 222 -6.13 -33.87 11.07
C LEU A 222 -7.12 -34.76 11.86
N MET A 223 -8.33 -34.97 11.35
CA MET A 223 -9.34 -35.84 12.00
C MET A 223 -9.02 -37.34 11.91
N LEU A 224 -8.27 -37.78 10.88
CA LEU A 224 -7.80 -39.15 10.76
C LEU A 224 -6.65 -39.47 11.73
N ASP A 225 -5.80 -38.49 12.05
CA ASP A 225 -4.65 -38.65 12.98
C ASP A 225 -5.07 -38.64 14.47
N THR A 226 -6.27 -38.14 14.78
CA THR A 226 -6.80 -38.06 16.16
C THR A 226 -7.62 -39.31 16.55
N LYS A 227 -7.80 -40.25 15.62
CA LYS A 227 -8.43 -41.57 15.88
C LYS A 227 -7.35 -42.66 15.94
N CYS A 228 -6.42 -42.54 16.87
CA CYS A 228 -5.59 -43.64 17.36
C CYS A 228 -5.63 -43.64 18.89
#